data_AF-A0A2D5WML1-F1
#
_entry.id   AF-A0A2D5WML1-F1
#
_cell.length_a   1.000
_cell.length_b   1.000
_cell.length_c   1.000
_cell.angle_alpha   90.00
_cell.angle_beta   90.00
_cell.angle_gamma   90.00
#
_symmetry.space_group_name_H-M   'P 1'
#
loop_
_entity.id
_entity.type
_entity.pdbx_description
1 polymer ?
#
loop_
_entity_poly.entity_id
_entity_poly.type
_entity_poly.pdbx_seq_one_letter_code
_entity_poly.pdbx_strand_id
1 'polypeptide(L)'
;MKKVNLLFFILFFSLCSASSSEGIASLSDVTTTTSVIAEEDYPIVLTKCLNEEKGYNLVTPFDIEDLKTNIGQLSNSKDEELQLGEDVNYCINKYNLWSDSSSSNPQELAKLYDENLELAKCLREKGLIVPDPNQQNPKIDLSGLTKSKDEITPLLKECGYGELEYEK
;
A
#
# COMPACT_ATOMS: atom_id res chain seq x y z
N MET A 1 -40.88 11.26 -71.60
CA MET A 1 -40.67 9.88 -71.11
C MET A 1 -39.19 9.77 -70.75
N LYS A 2 -38.68 9.22 -69.66
CA LYS A 2 -39.19 8.65 -68.39
C LYS A 2 -37.96 8.72 -67.46
N LYS A 3 -38.13 9.18 -66.22
CA LYS A 3 -37.11 9.15 -65.15
C LYS A 3 -36.86 7.69 -64.74
N VAL A 4 -35.61 7.32 -64.43
CA VAL A 4 -35.30 6.32 -63.40
C VAL A 4 -34.03 6.75 -62.67
N ASN A 5 -34.22 7.29 -61.46
CA ASN A 5 -33.21 7.39 -60.40
C ASN A 5 -32.96 5.98 -59.87
N LEU A 6 -31.71 5.54 -59.73
CA LEU A 6 -31.37 4.39 -58.88
C LEU A 6 -30.71 4.89 -57.61
N LEU A 7 -31.56 5.10 -56.60
CA LEU A 7 -31.21 5.26 -55.19
C LEU A 7 -30.62 3.94 -54.66
N PHE A 8 -29.40 3.96 -54.14
CA PHE A 8 -28.96 2.94 -53.19
C PHE A 8 -29.33 3.42 -51.78
N PHE A 9 -30.30 2.72 -51.22
CA PHE A 9 -30.91 2.93 -49.92
C PHE A 9 -30.21 2.00 -48.94
N ILE A 10 -29.36 2.51 -48.05
CA ILE A 10 -29.04 1.80 -46.80
C ILE A 10 -29.14 2.80 -45.65
N LEU A 11 -30.28 2.67 -45.00
CA LEU A 11 -30.78 3.44 -43.88
C LEU A 11 -30.63 2.51 -42.66
N PHE A 12 -29.46 2.49 -42.02
CA PHE A 12 -29.30 1.81 -40.73
C PHE A 12 -29.83 2.74 -39.62
N PHE A 13 -31.16 2.80 -39.49
CA PHE A 13 -31.75 3.07 -38.18
C PHE A 13 -31.53 1.84 -37.32
N SER A 14 -30.61 1.94 -36.35
CA SER A 14 -30.76 1.19 -35.12
C SER A 14 -31.14 2.18 -34.04
N LEU A 15 -32.43 2.20 -33.73
CA LEU A 15 -32.99 2.88 -32.58
C LEU A 15 -32.47 2.17 -31.32
N CYS A 16 -31.53 2.77 -30.60
CA CYS A 16 -31.34 2.44 -29.19
C CYS A 16 -32.44 3.17 -28.41
N SER A 17 -33.47 2.43 -28.01
CA SER A 17 -34.45 2.88 -27.03
C SER A 17 -33.76 3.16 -25.69
N ALA A 18 -34.08 4.30 -25.09
CA ALA A 18 -33.85 4.53 -23.67
C ALA A 18 -34.89 3.72 -22.87
N SER A 19 -34.42 2.84 -21.98
CA SER A 19 -35.21 2.40 -20.83
C SER A 19 -34.48 2.80 -19.55
N SER A 20 -35.01 3.81 -18.88
CA SER A 20 -34.69 4.15 -17.50
C SER A 20 -35.47 3.24 -16.55
N SER A 21 -34.78 2.45 -15.72
CA SER A 21 -35.26 2.06 -14.38
C SER A 21 -34.11 1.44 -13.60
N GLU A 22 -33.59 2.24 -12.67
CA GLU A 22 -33.25 1.91 -11.29
C GLU A 22 -32.99 0.44 -10.92
N GLY A 23 -31.79 0.24 -10.38
CA GLY A 23 -31.35 -0.99 -9.76
C GLY A 23 -29.84 -0.99 -9.59
N ILE A 24 -29.29 0.03 -8.93
CA ILE A 24 -27.93 -0.05 -8.38
C ILE A 24 -27.93 -1.23 -7.40
N ALA A 25 -27.33 -2.35 -7.83
CA ALA A 25 -27.09 -3.49 -6.98
C ALA A 25 -26.20 -3.04 -5.83
N SER A 26 -26.78 -2.96 -4.64
CA SER A 26 -26.03 -2.94 -3.40
C SER A 26 -25.21 -4.23 -3.36
N LEU A 27 -23.92 -4.16 -3.71
CA LEU A 27 -22.97 -5.21 -3.33
C LEU A 27 -22.76 -5.10 -1.82
N SER A 28 -23.70 -5.67 -1.07
CA SER A 28 -23.44 -6.14 0.29
C SER A 28 -22.80 -7.52 0.18
N ASP A 29 -21.58 -7.57 -0.34
CA ASP A 29 -20.72 -8.73 -0.16
C ASP A 29 -19.58 -8.28 0.75
N VAL A 30 -19.83 -8.41 2.06
CA VAL A 30 -18.77 -8.61 3.05
C VAL A 30 -18.13 -9.95 2.71
N THR A 31 -17.30 -9.95 1.68
CA THR A 31 -16.33 -10.99 1.44
C THR A 31 -15.01 -10.32 1.71
N THR A 32 -14.43 -10.62 2.86
CA THR A 32 -13.01 -10.38 3.15
C THR A 32 -12.20 -11.27 2.23
N THR A 33 -12.28 -11.01 0.93
CA THR A 33 -11.35 -11.48 -0.07
C THR A 33 -10.15 -10.57 0.10
N THR A 34 -9.01 -11.12 0.50
CA THR A 34 -7.74 -10.41 0.34
C THR A 34 -7.52 -10.24 -1.15
N SER A 35 -8.14 -9.22 -1.72
CA SER A 35 -7.95 -8.78 -3.10
C SER A 35 -6.49 -8.38 -3.18
N VAL A 36 -5.69 -9.13 -3.93
CA VAL A 36 -4.36 -8.68 -4.34
C VAL A 36 -4.61 -7.40 -5.12
N ILE A 37 -4.29 -6.25 -4.51
CA ILE A 37 -4.40 -4.95 -5.17
C ILE A 37 -3.32 -4.94 -6.26
N ALA A 38 -3.72 -4.67 -7.50
CA ALA A 38 -2.79 -4.56 -8.59
C ALA A 38 -1.91 -3.31 -8.40
N GLU A 39 -0.63 -3.38 -8.75
CA GLU A 39 0.32 -2.28 -8.50
C GLU A 39 -0.11 -0.98 -9.20
N GLU A 40 -0.75 -1.08 -10.36
CA GLU A 40 -1.35 0.04 -11.08
C GLU A 40 -2.45 0.77 -10.30
N ASP A 41 -3.11 0.09 -9.35
CA ASP A 41 -4.19 0.63 -8.55
C ASP A 41 -3.71 1.25 -7.24
N TYR A 42 -2.41 1.16 -6.90
CA TYR A 42 -1.89 1.69 -5.64
C TYR A 42 -2.14 3.20 -5.45
N PRO A 43 -1.94 4.08 -6.46
CA PRO A 43 -2.27 5.50 -6.32
C PRO A 43 -3.76 5.74 -6.05
N ILE A 44 -4.63 4.92 -6.65
CA ILE A 44 -6.09 5.01 -6.49
C ILE A 44 -6.47 4.60 -5.07
N VAL A 45 -5.93 3.49 -4.58
CA VAL A 45 -6.19 3.00 -3.22
C VAL A 45 -5.66 3.96 -2.17
N LEU A 46 -4.46 4.51 -2.35
CA LEU A 46 -3.90 5.50 -1.44
C LEU A 46 -4.79 6.75 -1.37
N THR A 47 -5.19 7.29 -2.52
CA THR A 47 -6.05 8.49 -2.58
C THR A 47 -7.40 8.23 -1.94
N LYS A 48 -7.99 7.06 -2.17
CA LYS A 48 -9.25 6.67 -1.55
C LYS A 48 -9.14 6.62 -0.02
N CYS A 49 -8.09 6.01 0.50
CA CYS A 49 -7.84 5.96 1.94
C CYS A 49 -7.68 7.36 2.54
N LEU A 50 -6.87 8.21 1.92
CA LEU A 50 -6.66 9.59 2.39
C LEU A 50 -7.98 10.40 2.39
N ASN A 51 -8.81 10.24 1.38
CA ASN A 51 -10.08 10.96 1.30
C ASN A 51 -11.13 10.41 2.27
N GLU A 52 -11.34 9.10 2.30
CA GLU A 52 -12.43 8.48 3.05
C GLU A 52 -12.12 8.32 4.54
N GLU A 53 -10.86 8.10 4.91
CA GLU A 53 -10.48 7.78 6.29
C GLU A 53 -9.80 8.93 7.01
N LYS A 54 -9.07 9.77 6.27
CA LYS A 54 -8.31 10.90 6.85
C LYS A 54 -8.95 12.26 6.55
N GLY A 55 -9.95 12.29 5.66
CA GLY A 55 -10.71 13.49 5.35
C GLY A 55 -10.00 14.48 4.43
N TYR A 56 -9.00 14.02 3.68
CA TYR A 56 -8.39 14.83 2.62
C TYR A 56 -9.36 14.99 1.43
N ASN A 57 -9.07 15.95 0.56
CA ASN A 57 -9.82 16.17 -0.68
C ASN A 57 -8.86 16.13 -1.86
N LEU A 58 -8.28 14.96 -2.10
CA LEU A 58 -7.39 14.67 -3.20
C LEU A 58 -8.17 14.29 -4.44
N VAL A 59 -7.78 14.84 -5.58
CA VAL A 59 -8.17 14.30 -6.88
C VAL A 59 -7.34 13.05 -7.12
N THR A 60 -8.01 11.93 -7.44
CA THR A 60 -7.33 10.68 -7.79
C THR A 60 -6.35 10.93 -8.94
N PRO A 61 -5.04 10.74 -8.71
CA PRO A 61 -4.02 11.03 -9.70
C PRO A 61 -3.95 9.93 -10.75
N PHE A 62 -3.46 10.29 -11.94
CA PHE A 62 -3.30 9.35 -13.05
C PHE A 62 -2.02 8.51 -12.92
N ASP A 63 -0.99 9.05 -12.26
CA ASP A 63 0.28 8.38 -11.99
C ASP A 63 0.92 8.83 -10.66
N ILE A 64 2.11 8.31 -10.37
CA ILE A 64 2.85 8.58 -9.12
C ILE A 64 3.38 10.03 -9.06
N GLU A 65 3.67 10.66 -10.18
CA GLU A 65 4.21 12.03 -10.22
C GLU A 65 3.10 13.06 -9.97
N ASP A 66 1.93 12.84 -10.56
CA ASP A 66 0.70 13.56 -10.25
C ASP A 66 0.31 13.40 -8.77
N LEU A 67 0.43 12.20 -8.23
CA LEU A 67 0.16 11.92 -6.81
C LEU A 67 1.08 12.74 -5.90
N LYS A 68 2.39 12.74 -6.16
CA LYS A 68 3.36 13.51 -5.38
C LYS A 68 3.07 15.00 -5.42
N THR A 69 2.71 15.51 -6.60
CA THR A 69 2.35 16.92 -6.78
C THR A 69 1.10 17.28 -5.99
N ASN A 70 0.05 16.45 -6.07
CA ASN A 70 -1.20 16.68 -5.35
C ASN A 70 -1.02 16.60 -3.83
N ILE A 71 -0.25 15.62 -3.33
CA ILE A 71 0.07 15.49 -1.90
C ILE A 71 0.89 16.68 -1.42
N GLY A 72 1.90 17.11 -2.19
CA GLY A 72 2.74 18.27 -1.81
C GLY A 72 1.98 19.59 -1.71
N GLN A 73 0.80 19.70 -2.32
CA GLN A 73 -0.06 20.88 -2.25
C GLN A 73 -1.05 20.86 -1.07
N LEU A 74 -1.18 19.74 -0.36
CA LEU A 74 -2.13 19.61 0.75
C LEU A 74 -1.65 20.30 2.04
N SER A 75 -0.35 20.51 2.18
CA SER A 75 0.24 21.11 3.37
C SER A 75 0.73 22.52 3.11
N ASN A 76 0.40 23.44 4.02
CA ASN A 76 0.89 24.82 4.00
C ASN A 76 1.82 25.13 5.18
N SER A 77 2.06 24.14 6.05
CA SER A 77 2.90 24.30 7.24
C SER A 77 3.68 23.02 7.56
N LYS A 78 4.77 23.16 8.31
CA LYS A 78 5.60 22.00 8.69
C LYS A 78 4.82 20.94 9.49
N ASP A 79 3.90 21.38 10.34
CA ASP A 79 3.12 20.49 11.21
C ASP A 79 2.06 19.72 10.39
N GLU A 80 1.41 20.38 9.43
CA GLU A 80 0.51 19.73 8.47
C GLU A 80 1.26 18.73 7.56
N GLU A 81 2.51 19.02 7.20
CA GLU A 81 3.34 18.13 6.37
C GLU A 81 3.69 16.84 7.12
N LEU A 82 4.00 16.95 8.42
CA LEU A 82 4.25 15.79 9.29
C LEU A 82 2.98 14.94 9.44
N GLN A 83 1.84 15.56 9.72
CA GLN A 83 0.56 14.85 9.87
C GLN A 83 0.14 14.15 8.57
N LEU A 84 0.32 14.83 7.43
CA LEU A 84 0.08 14.25 6.12
C LEU A 84 0.99 13.05 5.85
N GLY A 85 2.27 13.13 6.22
CA GLY A 85 3.21 12.02 6.12
C GLY A 85 2.78 10.81 6.95
N GLU A 86 2.34 11.03 8.20
CA GLU A 86 1.81 9.97 9.07
C GLU A 86 0.55 9.31 8.47
N ASP A 87 -0.35 10.11 7.91
CA ASP A 87 -1.58 9.64 7.29
C ASP A 87 -1.33 8.86 5.98
N VAL A 88 -0.41 9.32 5.15
CA VAL A 88 0.05 8.61 3.96
C VAL A 88 0.65 7.26 4.36
N ASN A 89 1.53 7.24 5.36
CA ASN A 89 2.15 6.01 5.85
C ASN A 89 1.11 5.04 6.42
N TYR A 90 0.12 5.54 7.16
CA TYR A 90 -0.99 4.72 7.65
C TYR A 90 -1.71 4.01 6.50
N CYS A 91 -2.06 4.74 5.43
CA CYS A 91 -2.77 4.19 4.28
C CYS A 91 -1.93 3.18 3.49
N ILE A 92 -0.65 3.46 3.28
CA ILE A 92 0.30 2.54 2.63
C ILE A 92 0.34 1.20 3.39
N ASN A 93 0.51 1.25 4.71
CA ASN A 93 0.62 0.04 5.53
C ASN A 93 -0.71 -0.73 5.62
N LYS A 94 -1.83 -0.03 5.77
CA LYS A 94 -3.17 -0.65 5.87
C LYS A 94 -3.50 -1.49 4.64
N TYR A 95 -3.14 -1.01 3.46
CA TYR A 95 -3.42 -1.67 2.19
C TYR A 95 -2.22 -2.40 1.58
N ASN A 96 -1.10 -2.48 2.31
CA ASN A 96 0.14 -3.12 1.87
C ASN A 96 0.64 -2.61 0.50
N LEU A 97 0.48 -1.32 0.25
CA LEU A 97 0.87 -0.67 -1.01
C LEU A 97 2.39 -0.58 -1.10
N TRP A 98 2.94 -0.79 -2.30
CA TRP A 98 4.39 -0.71 -2.59
C TRP A 98 5.29 -1.58 -1.70
N SER A 99 4.75 -2.66 -1.13
CA SER A 99 5.46 -3.58 -0.24
C SER A 99 6.62 -4.32 -0.92
N ASP A 100 6.57 -4.48 -2.25
CA ASP A 100 7.64 -5.09 -3.06
C ASP A 100 8.66 -4.06 -3.61
N SER A 101 8.46 -2.75 -3.33
CA SER A 101 9.41 -1.71 -3.71
C SER A 101 10.62 -1.71 -2.77
N SER A 102 11.50 -2.66 -3.05
CA SER A 102 12.89 -2.78 -2.61
C SER A 102 13.78 -1.54 -2.88
N SER A 103 13.22 -0.35 -3.09
CA SER A 103 13.92 0.94 -3.07
C SER A 103 13.90 1.56 -1.67
N SER A 104 14.18 0.79 -0.63
CA SER A 104 14.43 1.42 0.67
C SER A 104 15.72 2.23 0.54
N ASN A 105 15.73 3.43 1.11
CA ASN A 105 16.89 4.34 1.06
C ASN A 105 18.16 3.54 1.46
N PRO A 106 19.27 3.59 0.69
CA PRO A 106 20.48 2.85 1.05
C PRO A 106 20.97 3.08 2.48
N GLN A 107 20.75 4.28 3.03
CA GLN A 107 21.04 4.59 4.43
C GLN A 107 20.09 3.87 5.40
N GLU A 108 18.79 3.78 5.07
CA GLU A 108 17.81 3.05 5.88
C GLU A 108 18.02 1.54 5.81
N LEU A 109 18.39 0.99 4.64
CA LEU A 109 18.78 -0.41 4.51
C LEU A 109 20.01 -0.74 5.35
N ALA A 110 21.00 0.14 5.34
CA ALA A 110 22.20 -0.02 6.17
C ALA A 110 21.86 0.03 7.67
N LYS A 111 21.05 1.02 8.08
CA LYS A 111 20.56 1.14 9.47
C LYS A 111 19.78 -0.11 9.90
N LEU A 112 18.83 -0.55 9.07
CA LEU A 112 18.03 -1.75 9.31
C LEU A 112 18.91 -3.00 9.41
N TYR A 113 19.93 -3.13 8.55
CA TYR A 113 20.89 -4.23 8.61
C TYR A 113 21.67 -4.22 9.93
N ASP A 114 22.20 -3.07 10.35
CA ASP A 114 22.97 -2.94 11.58
C ASP A 114 22.12 -3.26 12.83
N GLU A 115 20.88 -2.77 12.87
CA GLU A 115 19.92 -3.05 13.95
C GLU A 115 19.56 -4.53 14.03
N ASN A 116 19.24 -5.17 12.90
CA ASN A 116 18.92 -6.60 12.87
C ASN A 116 20.14 -7.47 13.20
N LEU A 117 21.35 -7.02 12.85
CA LEU A 117 22.59 -7.70 13.22
C LEU A 117 22.85 -7.62 14.72
N GLU A 118 22.59 -6.48 15.35
CA GLU A 118 22.70 -6.31 16.81
C GLU A 118 21.66 -7.16 17.55
N LEU A 119 20.40 -7.14 17.08
CA LEU A 119 19.34 -8.01 17.57
C LEU A 119 19.73 -9.49 17.48
N ALA A 120 20.24 -9.95 16.33
CA ALA A 120 20.67 -11.34 16.14
C ALA A 120 21.77 -11.73 17.14
N LYS A 121 22.73 -10.84 17.40
CA LYS A 121 23.77 -11.06 18.42
C LYS A 121 23.16 -11.19 19.81
N CYS A 122 22.28 -10.27 20.22
CA CYS A 122 21.63 -10.32 21.53
C CYS A 122 20.84 -11.64 21.71
N LEU A 123 20.06 -12.05 20.71
CA LEU A 123 19.31 -13.31 20.78
C LEU A 123 20.22 -14.54 20.91
N ARG A 124 21.39 -14.52 20.24
CA ARG A 124 22.41 -15.57 20.39
C ARG A 124 23.03 -15.60 21.78
N GLU A 125 23.28 -14.45 22.39
CA GLU A 125 23.75 -14.36 23.80
C GLU A 125 22.71 -14.90 24.78
N LYS A 126 21.41 -14.77 24.47
CA LYS A 126 20.29 -15.36 25.22
C LYS A 126 20.08 -16.85 24.93
N GLY A 127 20.92 -17.47 24.11
CA GLY A 127 20.88 -18.89 23.80
C GLY A 127 19.82 -19.29 22.77
N LEU A 128 19.44 -18.37 21.87
CA LEU A 128 18.65 -18.69 20.68
C LEU A 128 19.59 -18.90 19.48
N ILE A 129 19.20 -19.80 18.58
CA ILE A 129 19.97 -20.06 17.35
C ILE A 129 19.29 -19.27 16.23
N VAL A 130 19.89 -18.14 15.86
CA VAL A 130 19.37 -17.23 14.84
C VAL A 130 20.49 -16.93 13.84
N PRO A 131 20.25 -17.05 12.51
CA PRO A 131 21.22 -16.66 11.50
C PRO A 131 21.38 -15.13 11.45
N ASP A 132 22.57 -14.67 11.05
CA ASP A 132 22.78 -13.24 10.81
C ASP A 132 22.03 -12.80 9.52
N PRO A 133 21.47 -11.57 9.48
CA PRO A 133 20.88 -11.03 8.25
C PRO A 133 21.96 -10.79 7.18
N ASN A 134 21.54 -10.55 5.93
CA ASN A 134 22.44 -10.18 4.84
C ASN A 134 21.98 -8.90 4.14
N GLN A 135 22.82 -8.32 3.29
CA GLN A 135 22.51 -7.04 2.65
C GLN A 135 21.34 -7.13 1.66
N GLN A 136 21.07 -8.30 1.10
CA GLN A 136 19.95 -8.54 0.18
C GLN A 136 18.63 -8.75 0.94
N ASN A 137 18.71 -9.30 2.16
CA ASN A 137 17.60 -9.47 3.07
C ASN A 137 18.03 -9.03 4.48
N PRO A 138 17.93 -7.74 4.81
CA PRO A 138 18.40 -7.19 6.08
C PRO A 138 17.52 -7.58 7.28
N LYS A 139 16.34 -8.17 7.03
CA LYS A 139 15.43 -8.63 8.08
C LYS A 139 15.94 -9.92 8.72
N ILE A 140 15.86 -9.99 10.05
CA ILE A 140 16.20 -11.19 10.81
C ILE A 140 15.20 -12.34 10.56
N ASP A 141 15.70 -13.57 10.40
CA ASP A 141 14.87 -14.76 10.26
C ASP A 141 14.70 -15.49 11.60
N LEU A 142 13.48 -15.42 12.16
CA LEU A 142 13.12 -16.07 13.42
C LEU A 142 12.39 -17.40 13.23
N SER A 143 12.20 -17.85 11.98
CA SER A 143 11.43 -19.07 11.67
C SER A 143 12.10 -20.35 12.18
N GLY A 144 13.42 -20.34 12.35
CA GLY A 144 14.21 -21.46 12.85
C GLY A 144 14.19 -21.64 14.37
N LEU A 145 13.47 -20.79 15.13
CA LEU A 145 13.43 -20.88 16.58
C LEU A 145 12.59 -22.08 17.05
N THR A 146 13.20 -22.94 17.86
CA THR A 146 12.57 -24.17 18.37
C THR A 146 11.88 -24.02 19.72
N LYS A 147 12.05 -22.86 20.39
CA LYS A 147 11.42 -22.56 21.68
C LYS A 147 9.97 -22.09 21.48
N SER A 148 9.17 -22.16 22.55
CA SER A 148 7.80 -21.67 22.53
C SER A 148 7.76 -20.14 22.39
N LYS A 149 6.68 -19.60 21.79
CA LYS A 149 6.49 -18.15 21.64
C LYS A 149 6.56 -17.41 22.98
N ASP A 150 6.03 -18.02 24.04
CA ASP A 150 5.99 -17.44 25.38
C ASP A 150 7.39 -17.33 26.01
N GLU A 151 8.32 -18.22 25.64
CA GLU A 151 9.72 -18.15 26.07
C GLU A 151 10.55 -17.16 25.24
N ILE A 152 10.22 -17.02 23.95
CA ILE A 152 10.98 -16.18 23.01
C ILE A 152 10.58 -14.71 23.14
N THR A 153 9.29 -14.41 23.32
CA THR A 153 8.76 -13.04 23.40
C THR A 153 9.46 -12.15 24.44
N PRO A 154 9.72 -12.58 25.69
CA PRO A 154 10.43 -11.75 26.65
C PRO A 154 11.89 -11.49 26.25
N LEU A 155 12.56 -12.46 25.61
CA LEU A 155 13.93 -12.32 25.13
C LEU A 155 14.02 -11.35 23.94
N LEU A 156 13.05 -11.45 23.02
CA LEU A 156 12.90 -10.52 21.91
C LEU A 156 12.73 -9.09 22.42
N LYS A 157 11.82 -8.89 23.39
CA LYS A 157 11.60 -7.57 23.99
C LYS A 157 12.85 -7.04 24.70
N GLU A 158 13.56 -7.90 25.44
CA GLU A 158 14.82 -7.52 26.09
C GLU A 158 15.90 -7.10 25.08
N CYS A 159 15.90 -7.71 23.90
CA CYS A 159 16.79 -7.36 22.80
C CYS A 159 16.25 -6.21 21.91
N GLY A 160 15.22 -5.48 22.33
CA GLY A 160 14.68 -4.32 21.60
C GLY A 160 13.79 -4.65 20.40
N TYR A 161 13.38 -5.91 20.22
CA TYR A 161 12.47 -6.29 19.15
C TYR A 161 11.06 -5.73 19.40
N GLY A 162 10.58 -4.90 18.47
CA GLY A 162 9.29 -4.20 18.58
C GLY A 162 9.35 -2.83 19.27
N GLU A 163 10.53 -2.37 19.68
CA GLU A 163 10.76 -0.99 20.14
C GLU A 163 11.09 -0.02 18.99
N LEU A 164 11.40 -0.55 17.80
CA LEU A 164 11.73 0.20 16.58
C LEU A 164 10.56 1.03 15.98
N GLU A 165 9.37 0.99 16.57
CA GLU A 165 8.25 1.88 16.20
C GLU A 165 8.11 3.11 17.14
N TYR A 166 8.88 3.18 18.23
CA TYR A 166 8.73 4.23 19.25
C TYR A 166 10.06 4.68 19.84
N GLU A 167 11.01 5.09 19.01
CA GLU A 167 12.03 6.02 19.50
C GLU A 167 12.31 7.11 18.48
N LYS A 168 12.28 8.33 19.01
CA LYS A 168 12.06 9.62 18.38
C LYS A 168 13.36 10.29 17.96
#